data_AF-C4N0E9-F1
#
_entry.id   AF-C4N0E9-F1
#
_cell.length_a   1.000
_cell.length_b   1.000
_cell.length_c   1.000
_cell.angle_alpha   90.00
_cell.angle_beta   90.00
_cell.angle_gamma   90.00
#
_symmetry.space_group_name_H-M   'P 1'
#
loop_
_entity.id
_entity.type
_entity.pdbx_description
1 polymer ?
#
loop_
_entity_poly.entity_id
_entity_poly.type
_entity_poly.pdbx_seq_one_letter_code
_entity_poly.pdbx_strand_id
1 'polypeptide(L)' 'HWHGFFQDGTPWADGVPGVSQCPIPPGEKLTYRFRANSFGTFWYHS' A
#
# COMPACT_ATOMS: atom_id res chain seq x y z
N HIS A 1 0.65 3.16 3.70
CA HIS A 1 1.43 3.35 2.47
C HIS A 1 2.70 2.50 2.45
N TRP A 2 3.11 2.03 1.27
CA TRP A 2 4.35 1.26 1.05
C TRP A 2 5.38 2.12 0.32
N HIS A 3 6.22 2.81 1.07
CA HIS A 3 7.09 3.85 0.54
C HIS A 3 8.15 3.28 -0.41
N GLY A 4 8.19 3.81 -1.63
CA GLY A 4 9.14 3.43 -2.68
C GLY A 4 8.73 2.21 -3.52
N PHE A 5 7.54 1.65 -3.32
CA PHE A 5 6.99 0.61 -4.19
C PHE A 5 6.14 1.23 -5.30
N PHE A 6 6.35 0.81 -6.55
CA PHE A 6 5.63 1.35 -7.71
C PHE A 6 4.15 0.93 -7.80
N GLN A 7 3.76 -0.13 -7.07
CA GLN A 7 2.39 -0.67 -7.09
C GLN A 7 1.87 -1.03 -8.51
N ASP A 8 2.78 -1.45 -9.40
CA ASP A 8 2.45 -1.85 -10.77
C ASP A 8 1.37 -2.95 -10.79
N GLY A 9 0.23 -2.65 -11.43
CA GLY A 9 -0.92 -3.55 -11.50
C GLY A 9 -1.66 -3.75 -10.17
N THR A 10 -1.28 -3.04 -9.10
CA THR A 10 -1.90 -3.08 -7.78
C THR A 10 -2.08 -1.69 -7.14
N PRO A 11 -2.54 -0.65 -7.89
CA PRO A 11 -2.59 0.72 -7.37
C PRO A 11 -3.50 0.87 -6.13
N TRP A 12 -4.53 0.04 -5.97
CA TRP A 12 -5.38 0.00 -4.78
C TRP A 12 -4.65 -0.48 -3.51
N ALA A 13 -3.49 -1.10 -3.65
CA ALA A 13 -2.67 -1.56 -2.53
C ALA A 13 -1.62 -0.52 -2.09
N ASP A 14 -1.65 0.70 -2.63
CA ASP A 14 -0.68 1.73 -2.29
C ASP A 14 -0.82 2.24 -0.85
N GLY A 15 -2.01 2.18 -0.26
CA GLY A 15 -2.21 2.53 1.16
C GLY A 15 -2.32 4.03 1.43
N VAL A 16 -2.87 4.82 0.50
CA VAL A 16 -3.08 6.27 0.62
C VAL A 16 -4.58 6.58 0.70
N PRO A 17 -5.10 6.92 1.90
CA PRO A 17 -6.50 7.26 2.09
C PRO A 17 -6.94 8.46 1.23
N GLY A 18 -8.08 8.33 0.54
CA GLY A 18 -8.62 9.37 -0.35
C GLY A 18 -8.01 9.39 -1.76
N VAL A 19 -7.02 8.54 -2.03
CA VAL A 19 -6.42 8.38 -3.36
C VAL A 19 -6.57 6.93 -3.83
N SER A 20 -5.89 6.00 -3.17
CA SER A 20 -5.87 4.59 -3.57
C SER A 20 -6.98 3.77 -2.90
N GLN A 21 -7.51 4.25 -1.77
CA GLN A 21 -8.51 3.54 -0.97
C GLN A 21 -9.23 4.45 0.03
N CYS A 22 -10.30 3.94 0.64
CA CYS A 22 -10.88 4.52 1.85
C CYS A 22 -10.03 4.18 3.10
N PRO A 23 -10.11 4.99 4.18
CA PRO A 23 -9.56 4.60 5.48
C PRO A 23 -10.14 3.26 5.95
N ILE A 24 -9.32 2.43 6.59
CA ILE A 24 -9.78 1.17 7.20
C ILE A 24 -10.53 1.53 8.49
N PRO A 25 -11.82 1.17 8.63
CA PRO A 25 -12.58 1.47 9.85
C PRO A 25 -12.02 0.77 11.09
N PRO A 26 -12.31 1.28 12.31
CA PRO A 26 -11.94 0.60 13.55
C PRO A 26 -12.49 -0.84 13.59
N GLY A 27 -11.63 -1.80 13.92
CA GLY A 27 -12.00 -3.22 14.02
C GLY A 27 -11.94 -3.99 12.69
N GLU A 28 -11.93 -3.29 11.55
CA GLU A 28 -11.80 -3.89 10.23
C GLU A 28 -10.35 -4.17 9.86
N LYS A 29 -10.15 -5.01 8.84
CA LYS A 29 -8.82 -5.39 8.34
C LYS A 29 -8.80 -5.32 6.82
N LEU A 30 -7.66 -4.90 6.28
CA LEU A 30 -7.37 -4.94 4.86
C LEU A 30 -6.04 -5.65 4.62
N THR A 31 -6.01 -6.57 3.67
CA THR A 31 -4.79 -7.26 3.25
C THR A 31 -4.22 -6.58 2.02
N TYR A 32 -3.00 -6.06 2.14
CA TYR A 32 -2.24 -5.54 1.01
C TYR A 32 -1.48 -6.67 0.33
N ARG A 33 -1.56 -6.74 -1.00
CA ARG A 33 -0.83 -7.71 -1.82
C ARG A 33 -0.33 -7.05 -3.09
N PHE A 34 0.98 -6.96 -3.22
CA PHE A 34 1.67 -6.39 -4.37
C PHE A 34 3.02 -7.09 -4.57
N ARG A 35 3.62 -6.90 -5.73
CA ARG A 35 4.92 -7.50 -6.08
C ARG A 35 6.06 -6.56 -5.69
N ALA A 36 7.00 -7.04 -4.89
CA ALA A 36 8.28 -6.36 -4.67
C ALA A 36 9.17 -6.57 -5.91
N ASN A 37 9.07 -5.66 -6.88
CA ASN A 37 9.79 -5.73 -8.16
C ASN A 37 11.09 -4.90 -8.19
N SER A 38 11.37 -4.14 -7.14
CA SER A 38 12.54 -3.27 -7.01
C SER A 38 13.43 -3.70 -5.84
N PHE A 39 14.73 -3.44 -5.93
CA PHE A 39 15.73 -3.76 -4.90
C PHE A 39 16.21 -2.48 -4.20
N GLY A 40 16.46 -2.58 -2.89
CA GLY A 40 16.90 -1.44 -2.08
C GLY A 40 16.36 -1.49 -0.66
N THR A 41 16.54 -0.39 0.07
CA THR A 41 15.98 -0.19 1.41
C THR A 41 14.66 0.58 1.29
N PHE A 42 13.59 0.00 1.81
CA PHE A 42 12.24 0.57 1.79
C PHE A 42 11.65 0.57 3.19
N TRP A 43 10.48 1.18 3.34
CA TRP A 43 9.77 1.29 4.61
C TRP A 43 8.26 1.42 4.37
N TYR A 44 7.48 1.16 5.42
CA TYR A 44 6.03 1.35 5.40
C TYR A 44 5.63 2.30 6.51
N HIS A 45 4.56 3.06 6.30
CA HIS A 45 4.04 4.00 7.29
C HIS A 45 2.55 4.28 7.07
N SER A 46 1.93 4.90 8.08
CA SER A 46 0.59 5.50 7.96
C SER A 46 0.65 6.87 7.30
#